data_AF-A0AAE1GGU8-F1
#
_entry.id   AF-A0AAE1GGU8-F1
#
_cell.length_a   1.000
_cell.length_b   1.000
_cell.length_c   1.000
_cell.angle_alpha   90.00
_cell.angle_beta   90.00
_cell.angle_gamma   90.00
#
_symmetry.space_group_name_H-M   'P 1'
#
loop_
_entity.id
_entity.type
_entity.pdbx_description
1 polymer ?
#
loop_
_entity_poly.entity_id
_entity_poly.type
_entity_poly.pdbx_seq_one_letter_code
_entity_poly.pdbx_strand_id
1 'polypeptide(L)'
;MALVAGGEYSFIYRRTPIEFTMVTKFSKIYAETRFHVAQEEFFPGGYAWGFPKGSPYRKIIDRMIERCVMSGLTRKWLRDTYSLYQREYIEERSTLEPEEAMISSDNGLVVLGIVHFQGPFFILFLGAGGGALLFLLELLTSRL
;
A
#
# COMPACT_ATOMS: atom_id res chain seq x y z
N MET A 1 13.89 -8.26 1.64
CA MET A 1 12.98 -7.12 1.87
C MET A 1 13.26 -6.40 3.19
N ALA A 2 13.48 -7.07 4.32
CA ALA A 2 13.77 -6.40 5.60
C ALA A 2 14.96 -5.42 5.55
N LEU A 3 16.09 -5.83 4.94
CA LEU A 3 17.26 -4.95 4.74
C LEU A 3 17.00 -3.80 3.75
N VAL A 4 16.12 -4.02 2.77
CA VAL A 4 15.70 -2.98 1.81
C VAL A 4 14.79 -1.95 2.48
N ALA A 5 14.00 -2.36 3.47
CA ALA A 5 13.14 -1.48 4.25
C ALA A 5 13.95 -0.44 5.06
N GLY A 6 15.22 -0.74 5.37
CA GLY A 6 16.15 0.18 6.01
C GLY A 6 16.71 1.27 5.10
N GLY A 7 16.45 1.22 3.79
CA GLY A 7 16.88 2.24 2.81
C GLY A 7 18.33 2.14 2.33
N GLU A 8 19.15 1.27 2.93
CA GLU A 8 20.57 1.13 2.60
C GLU A 8 20.85 0.25 1.37
N TYR A 9 19.88 -0.58 0.97
CA TYR A 9 20.06 -1.59 -0.08
C TYR A 9 18.99 -1.47 -1.16
N SER A 10 19.41 -1.66 -2.41
CA SER A 10 18.51 -1.88 -3.54
C SER A 10 18.39 -3.38 -3.85
N PHE A 11 17.21 -3.82 -4.31
CA PHE A 11 16.96 -5.22 -4.65
C PHE A 11 16.53 -5.36 -6.10
N ILE A 12 17.31 -6.12 -6.87
CA ILE A 12 17.05 -6.38 -8.29
C ILE A 12 16.50 -7.79 -8.42
N TYR A 13 15.25 -7.90 -8.89
CA TYR A 13 14.60 -9.16 -9.18
C TYR A 13 13.48 -8.97 -10.21
N ARG A 14 12.78 -10.05 -10.56
CA ARG A 14 11.59 -9.95 -11.42
C ARG A 14 10.51 -9.09 -10.76
N ARG A 15 9.78 -8.35 -11.59
CA ARG A 15 8.73 -7.42 -11.17
C ARG A 15 7.58 -8.11 -10.43
N THR A 16 7.00 -9.16 -11.01
CA THR A 16 5.78 -9.80 -10.47
C THR A 16 5.92 -10.29 -9.02
N PRO A 17 7.00 -10.99 -8.61
CA PRO A 17 7.15 -11.42 -7.22
C PRO A 17 7.41 -10.26 -6.24
N ILE A 18 8.10 -9.20 -6.69
CA ILE A 18 8.32 -7.98 -5.88
C ILE A 18 6.98 -7.29 -5.64
N GLU A 19 6.22 -7.02 -6.70
CA GLU A 19 4.90 -6.37 -6.61
C GLU A 19 3.94 -7.19 -5.75
N PHE A 20 3.90 -8.51 -5.94
CA PHE A 20 3.09 -9.39 -5.10
C PHE A 20 3.45 -9.28 -3.62
N THR A 21 4.74 -9.36 -3.28
CA THR A 21 5.20 -9.26 -1.88
C THR A 21 4.91 -7.88 -1.31
N MET A 22 5.09 -6.83 -2.12
CA MET A 22 4.82 -5.46 -1.73
C MET A 22 3.33 -5.28 -1.41
N VAL A 23 2.42 -5.69 -2.30
CA VAL A 23 0.97 -5.57 -2.11
C VAL A 23 0.47 -6.42 -0.95
N THR A 24 0.97 -7.65 -0.80
CA THR A 24 0.47 -8.58 0.23
C THR A 24 1.01 -8.28 1.63
N LYS A 25 2.29 -7.92 1.77
CA LYS A 25 2.96 -7.81 3.08
C LYS A 25 3.27 -6.38 3.53
N PHE A 26 3.48 -5.46 2.58
CA PHE A 26 4.04 -4.13 2.89
C PHE A 26 3.14 -2.96 2.54
N SER A 27 2.15 -3.17 1.67
CA SER A 27 1.09 -2.21 1.42
C SER A 27 0.13 -2.27 2.60
N LYS A 28 0.48 -1.59 3.70
CA LYS A 28 -0.54 -1.25 4.71
C LYS A 28 -1.65 -0.50 3.97
N ILE A 29 -2.90 -0.80 4.31
CA ILE A 29 -4.13 -0.29 3.70
C ILE A 29 -4.20 1.26 3.70
N TYR A 30 -3.27 1.91 4.41
CA TYR A 30 -3.18 3.35 4.68
C TYR A 30 -2.09 4.09 3.86
N ALA A 31 -2.07 3.86 2.55
CA ALA A 31 -1.48 4.75 1.54
C ALA A 31 0.04 5.04 1.55
N GLU A 32 0.82 4.53 2.51
CA GLU A 32 2.28 4.70 2.50
C GLU A 32 3.01 3.39 2.19
N THR A 33 3.12 3.07 0.90
CA THR A 33 4.08 2.06 0.44
C THR A 33 5.48 2.65 0.54
N ARG A 34 6.24 2.25 1.56
CA ARG A 34 7.64 2.68 1.77
C ARG A 34 8.63 2.17 0.70
N PHE A 35 8.14 1.40 -0.27
CA PHE A 35 8.93 0.84 -1.35
C PHE A 35 8.55 1.50 -2.67
N HIS A 36 9.55 1.98 -3.40
CA HIS A 36 9.39 2.43 -4.76
C HIS A 36 9.93 1.36 -5.71
N VAL A 37 9.11 0.89 -6.64
CA VAL A 37 9.54 -0.01 -7.72
C VAL A 37 9.84 0.86 -8.93
N ALA A 38 11.05 0.73 -9.48
CA ALA A 38 11.45 1.44 -10.69
C ALA A 38 10.46 1.17 -11.84
N GLN A 39 10.17 2.21 -12.63
CA GLN A 39 9.22 2.10 -13.74
C GLN A 39 9.78 1.25 -14.89
N GLU A 40 11.09 1.29 -15.10
CA GLU A 40 11.77 0.62 -16.20
C GLU A 40 12.05 -0.86 -15.89
N GLU A 41 11.84 -1.72 -16.89
CA GLU A 41 12.23 -3.11 -16.86
C GLU A 41 13.55 -3.30 -17.62
N PHE A 42 14.62 -3.65 -16.90
CA PHE A 42 15.93 -3.92 -17.51
C PHE A 42 15.96 -5.20 -18.36
N PHE A 43 15.10 -6.17 -18.02
CA PHE A 43 15.02 -7.46 -18.70
C PHE A 43 13.56 -7.83 -18.95
N PRO A 44 13.00 -7.53 -20.14
CA PRO A 44 11.64 -7.92 -20.46
C PRO A 44 11.55 -9.45 -20.45
N GLY A 45 10.74 -9.96 -19.54
CA GLY A 45 10.61 -11.40 -19.30
C GLY A 45 9.16 -11.80 -19.11
N GLY A 46 8.77 -12.91 -19.71
CA GLY A 46 7.43 -13.47 -19.60
C GLY A 46 7.41 -14.85 -18.95
N TYR A 47 6.22 -15.27 -18.53
CA TYR A 47 5.94 -16.66 -18.19
C TYR A 47 5.24 -17.33 -19.38
N ALA A 48 5.66 -18.54 -19.72
CA ALA A 48 5.09 -19.31 -20.82
C ALA A 48 4.99 -20.79 -20.42
N TRP A 49 4.11 -21.53 -21.07
CA TRP A 49 4.05 -22.98 -20.92
C TRP A 49 5.01 -23.65 -21.91
N GLY A 50 5.91 -24.48 -21.38
CA GLY A 50 6.82 -25.28 -22.17
C GLY A 50 6.13 -26.54 -22.68
N PHE A 51 6.27 -26.81 -23.99
CA PHE A 51 5.75 -28.03 -24.61
C PHE A 51 6.87 -28.79 -25.31
N PRO A 52 6.84 -30.14 -25.30
CA PRO A 52 7.72 -30.95 -26.13
C PRO A 52 7.56 -30.59 -27.61
N LYS A 53 8.67 -30.71 -28.37
CA LYS A 53 8.67 -30.46 -29.81
C LYS A 53 7.67 -31.40 -30.49
N GLY A 54 6.79 -30.84 -31.32
CA GLY A 54 5.74 -31.60 -32.00
C GLY A 54 4.47 -31.84 -31.18
N SER A 55 4.34 -31.28 -29.98
CA SER A 55 3.11 -31.40 -29.19
C SER A 55 1.89 -30.89 -29.97
N PRO A 56 0.85 -31.72 -30.16
CA PRO A 56 -0.37 -31.31 -30.86
C PRO A 56 -1.17 -30.25 -30.08
N TYR A 57 -0.97 -30.20 -28.75
CA TYR A 57 -1.72 -29.32 -27.85
C TYR A 57 -1.22 -27.87 -27.84
N ARG A 58 0.03 -27.63 -28.28
CA ARG A 58 0.63 -26.28 -28.23
C ARG A 58 -0.27 -25.22 -28.85
N LYS A 59 -0.71 -25.44 -30.10
CA LYS A 59 -1.58 -24.49 -30.82
C LYS A 59 -2.96 -24.31 -30.21
N ILE A 60 -3.49 -25.36 -29.58
CA ILE A 60 -4.81 -25.30 -28.95
C ILE A 60 -4.70 -24.44 -27.70
N ILE A 61 -3.69 -24.71 -26.87
CA ILE A 61 -3.48 -24.01 -25.62
C ILE A 61 -3.08 -22.55 -25.85
N ASP A 62 -2.20 -22.26 -26.81
CA ASP A 62 -1.81 -20.88 -27.14
C ASP A 62 -3.06 -20.03 -27.47
N ARG A 63 -4.00 -20.56 -28.25
CA ARG A 63 -5.28 -19.87 -28.56
C ARG A 63 -6.17 -19.68 -27.34
N MET A 64 -6.16 -20.63 -26.40
CA MET A 64 -6.93 -20.49 -25.16
C MET A 64 -6.32 -19.45 -24.23
N ILE A 65 -4.99 -19.42 -24.11
CA ILE A 65 -4.27 -18.39 -23.36
C ILE A 65 -4.56 -17.01 -23.96
N GLU A 66 -4.50 -16.87 -25.28
CA GLU A 66 -4.82 -15.62 -25.97
C GLU A 66 -6.24 -15.14 -25.65
N ARG A 67 -7.24 -16.02 -25.68
CA ARG A 67 -8.63 -15.70 -25.30
C ARG A 67 -8.74 -15.27 -23.83
N CYS A 68 -8.03 -15.93 -22.92
CA CYS A 68 -8.01 -15.55 -21.50
C CYS A 68 -7.37 -14.16 -21.30
N VAL A 69 -6.33 -13.83 -22.06
CA VAL A 69 -5.68 -12.52 -22.00
C VAL A 69 -6.61 -11.44 -22.58
N MET A 70 -7.18 -11.67 -23.77
CA MET A 70 -8.08 -10.72 -24.44
C MET A 70 -9.37 -10.47 -23.65
N SER A 71 -9.89 -11.46 -22.94
CA SER A 71 -11.05 -11.29 -22.05
C SER A 71 -10.71 -10.59 -20.73
N GLY A 72 -9.43 -10.30 -20.45
CA GLY A 72 -8.98 -9.73 -19.18
C GLY A 72 -9.07 -10.70 -18.01
N LEU A 73 -9.30 -11.99 -18.27
CA LEU A 73 -9.47 -13.01 -17.24
C LEU A 73 -8.19 -13.17 -16.41
N THR A 74 -7.03 -13.07 -17.05
CA THR A 74 -5.72 -13.07 -16.38
C THR A 74 -5.57 -11.92 -15.38
N ARG A 75 -6.01 -10.71 -15.76
CA ARG A 75 -5.96 -9.53 -14.88
C ARG A 75 -6.94 -9.66 -13.71
N LYS A 76 -8.13 -10.22 -13.96
CA LYS A 76 -9.10 -10.53 -12.90
C LYS A 76 -8.51 -11.51 -11.90
N TRP A 77 -7.99 -12.64 -12.37
CA TRP A 77 -7.38 -13.65 -11.50
C TRP A 77 -6.22 -13.07 -10.69
N LEU A 78 -5.34 -12.28 -11.30
CA LEU A 78 -4.23 -11.64 -10.59
C LEU A 78 -4.73 -10.76 -9.43
N ARG A 79 -5.73 -9.92 -9.68
CA ARG A 79 -6.33 -9.06 -8.65
C ARG A 79 -7.02 -9.89 -7.55
N ASP A 80 -7.79 -10.89 -7.94
CA ASP A 80 -8.50 -11.76 -7.00
C ASP A 80 -7.49 -12.51 -6.11
N THR A 81 -6.41 -13.04 -6.69
CA THR A 81 -5.29 -13.66 -5.96
C THR A 81 -4.63 -12.69 -4.99
N TYR A 82 -4.33 -11.45 -5.41
CA TYR A 82 -3.77 -10.44 -4.52
C TYR A 82 -4.69 -10.15 -3.33
N SER A 83 -5.99 -10.02 -3.58
CA SER A 83 -6.97 -9.76 -2.51
C SER A 83 -7.10 -10.92 -1.51
N LEU A 84 -7.03 -12.16 -2.00
CA LEU A 84 -7.08 -13.36 -1.14
C LEU A 84 -5.87 -13.42 -0.21
N TYR A 85 -4.66 -13.30 -0.77
CA TYR A 85 -3.44 -13.36 0.04
C TYR A 85 -3.26 -12.17 0.97
N GLN A 86 -3.73 -10.99 0.56
CA GLN A 86 -3.75 -9.83 1.45
C GLN A 86 -4.69 -10.07 2.64
N ARG A 87 -5.87 -10.65 2.40
CA ARG A 87 -6.82 -10.98 3.47
C ARG A 87 -6.24 -12.03 4.43
N GLU A 88 -5.67 -13.11 3.89
CA GLU A 88 -4.99 -14.14 4.70
C GLU A 88 -3.87 -13.55 5.57
N TYR A 89 -3.05 -12.66 5.00
CA TYR A 89 -1.96 -12.01 5.74
C TYR A 89 -2.49 -11.12 6.88
N ILE A 90 -3.58 -10.38 6.64
CA ILE A 90 -4.22 -9.55 7.68
C ILE A 90 -4.83 -10.43 8.77
N GLU A 91 -5.55 -11.50 8.40
CA GLU A 91 -6.15 -12.44 9.34
C GLU A 91 -5.07 -13.09 10.22
N GLU A 92 -4.00 -13.63 9.62
CA GLU A 92 -2.87 -14.22 10.34
C GLU A 92 -2.24 -13.21 11.31
N ARG A 93 -1.98 -11.98 10.85
CA ARG A 93 -1.38 -10.94 11.69
C ARG A 93 -2.30 -10.46 12.81
N SER A 94 -3.61 -10.39 12.56
CA SER A 94 -4.60 -9.99 13.56
C SER A 94 -4.68 -10.96 14.74
N THR A 95 -4.40 -12.25 14.50
CA THR A 95 -4.34 -13.26 15.57
C THR A 95 -3.04 -13.21 16.39
N LEU A 96 -1.98 -12.60 15.85
CA LEU A 96 -0.66 -12.50 16.48
C LEU A 96 -0.43 -11.13 17.17
N GLU A 97 -1.02 -10.05 16.66
CA GLU A 97 -0.89 -8.68 17.17
C GLU A 97 -2.28 -7.98 17.20
N PRO A 98 -3.11 -8.23 18.22
CA PRO A 98 -4.48 -7.69 18.28
C PRO A 98 -4.56 -6.15 18.34
N GLU A 99 -3.48 -5.48 18.75
CA GLU A 99 -3.43 -4.02 18.89
C GLU A 99 -3.33 -3.26 17.55
N GLU A 100 -2.65 -3.80 16.54
CA GLU A 100 -2.53 -3.13 15.22
C GLU A 100 -3.71 -3.45 14.27
N ALA A 101 -4.44 -4.53 14.54
CA ALA A 101 -5.54 -5.00 13.67
C ALA A 101 -6.83 -4.19 13.81
N MET A 102 -7.06 -3.50 14.95
CA MET A 102 -8.26 -2.67 15.15
C MET A 102 -8.33 -1.44 14.22
N ILE A 103 -7.21 -1.06 13.58
CA ILE A 103 -7.20 0.05 12.62
C ILE A 103 -7.64 -0.42 11.23
N SER A 104 -7.72 -1.73 10.95
CA SER A 104 -7.84 -2.24 9.58
C SER A 104 -9.20 -2.86 9.24
N SER A 105 -10.27 -2.53 9.97
CA SER A 105 -11.60 -3.05 9.67
C SER A 105 -12.50 -2.04 8.98
N ASP A 106 -12.76 -2.39 7.72
CA ASP A 106 -14.00 -2.15 6.97
C ASP A 106 -14.13 -0.84 6.14
N ASN A 107 -14.33 -1.03 4.84
CA ASN A 107 -14.90 -0.07 3.88
C ASN A 107 -14.18 1.26 3.58
N GLY A 108 -12.85 1.30 3.52
CA GLY A 108 -12.13 2.50 3.07
C GLY A 108 -12.38 3.73 3.96
N LEU A 109 -12.97 3.50 5.14
CA LEU A 109 -13.13 4.48 6.19
C LEU A 109 -11.79 4.58 6.90
N VAL A 110 -11.02 5.61 6.52
CA VAL A 110 -9.78 5.91 7.20
C VAL A 110 -10.10 6.32 8.63
N VAL A 111 -9.72 5.48 9.61
CA VAL A 111 -9.90 5.80 11.02
C VAL A 111 -9.06 7.02 11.34
N LEU A 112 -9.73 8.14 11.60
CA LEU A 112 -9.11 9.44 11.78
C LEU A 112 -8.37 9.46 13.14
N GLY A 113 -7.09 9.12 13.12
CA GLY A 113 -6.21 9.19 14.27
C GLY A 113 -5.94 10.63 14.74
N ILE A 114 -5.48 10.76 15.99
CA ILE A 114 -5.21 12.06 16.62
C ILE A 114 -4.19 12.92 15.87
N VAL A 115 -3.30 12.26 15.11
CA VAL A 115 -2.32 12.89 14.21
C VAL A 115 -2.97 13.77 13.15
N HIS A 116 -4.13 13.37 12.62
CA HIS A 116 -4.85 14.15 11.60
C HIS A 116 -5.53 15.40 12.17
N PHE A 117 -5.77 15.46 13.48
CA PHE A 117 -6.38 16.61 14.15
C PHE A 117 -5.38 17.62 14.69
N GLN A 118 -4.07 17.36 14.59
CA GLN A 118 -3.04 18.25 15.13
C GLN A 118 -3.12 19.66 14.54
N GLY A 119 -3.37 19.79 13.22
CA GLY A 119 -3.50 21.08 12.54
C GLY A 119 -4.60 21.98 13.13
N PRO A 120 -5.87 21.52 13.19
CA PRO A 120 -6.94 22.27 13.85
C PRO A 120 -6.64 22.64 15.31
N PHE A 121 -6.03 21.74 16.08
CA PHE A 121 -5.64 22.05 17.47
C PHE A 121 -4.54 23.10 17.57
N PHE A 122 -3.56 23.12 16.64
CA PHE A 122 -2.54 24.17 16.60
C PHE A 122 -3.14 25.54 16.28
N ILE A 123 -4.10 25.61 15.35
CA ILE A 123 -4.79 26.86 15.01
C ILE A 123 -5.57 27.38 16.22
N LEU A 124 -6.29 26.49 16.92
CA LEU A 124 -7.02 26.84 18.14
C LEU A 124 -6.07 27.38 19.23
N PHE A 125 -4.94 26.71 19.44
CA PHE A 125 -3.95 27.13 20.43
C PHE A 125 -3.32 28.49 20.08
N LEU A 126 -3.00 28.72 18.80
CA LEU A 126 -2.49 30.01 18.33
C LEU A 126 -3.52 31.13 18.49
N GLY A 127 -4.78 30.88 18.16
CA GLY A 127 -5.86 31.85 18.31
C GLY A 127 -6.12 32.21 19.78
N ALA A 128 -6.23 31.20 20.65
CA ALA A 128 -6.44 31.41 22.07
C ALA A 128 -5.24 32.10 22.73
N GLY A 129 -4.02 31.66 22.40
CA GLY A 129 -2.78 32.27 22.88
C GLY A 129 -2.64 33.72 22.43
N GLY A 130 -2.89 34.01 21.16
CA GLY A 130 -2.85 35.38 20.62
C GLY A 130 -3.88 36.30 21.27
N GLY A 131 -5.12 35.82 21.46
CA GLY A 131 -6.17 36.57 22.14
C GLY A 131 -5.84 36.87 23.60
N ALA A 132 -5.31 35.88 24.34
CA ALA A 132 -4.87 36.09 25.72
C ALA A 132 -3.72 37.11 25.81
N LEU A 133 -2.79 37.08 24.85
CA LEU A 133 -1.64 38.00 24.81
C LEU A 133 -2.08 39.44 24.48
N LEU A 134 -3.02 39.61 23.55
CA LEU A 134 -3.65 40.91 23.27
C LEU A 134 -4.39 41.47 24.48
N PHE A 135 -5.16 40.63 25.18
CA PHE A 135 -5.87 41.03 26.39
C PHE A 135 -4.90 41.46 27.50
N LEU A 136 -3.80 40.74 27.70
CA LEU A 136 -2.75 41.13 28.66
C LEU A 136 -2.08 42.46 28.28
N LEU A 137 -1.82 42.69 27.00
CA LEU A 137 -1.24 43.95 26.51
C LEU A 137 -2.19 45.14 26.75
N GLU A 138 -3.49 44.96 26.48
CA GLU A 138 -4.52 45.97 26.74
C GLU A 138 -4.64 46.29 28.23
N LEU A 139 -4.53 45.27 29.09
CA LEU A 139 -4.59 45.45 30.54
C LEU A 139 -3.35 46.19 31.09
N LEU A 140 -2.18 45.99 30.47
CA LEU A 140 -0.95 46.72 30.79
C LEU A 140 -0.99 48.17 30.32
N THR A 141 -1.51 48.43 29.10
CA THR A 141 -1.63 49.80 28.56
C THR A 141 -2.74 50.61 29.21
N SER A 142 -3.82 49.97 29.67
CA SER A 142 -4.90 50.66 30.39
C SER A 142 -4.58 50.97 31.86
N ARG A 143 -3.57 50.30 32.43
CA ARG A 143 -3.08 50.54 33.81
C ARG A 143 -1.92 51.54 33.88
N LEU A 144 -1.29 51.88 32.75
CA LEU A 144 -0.24 52.89 32.63
C LEU A 144 -0.86 54.26 32.34
#